data_AF-A0A094ITT0-F1
#
_entry.id   AF-A0A094ITT0-F1
#
_cell.length_a   1.000
_cell.length_b   1.000
_cell.length_c   1.000
_cell.angle_alpha   90.00
_cell.angle_beta   90.00
_cell.angle_gamma   90.00
#
_symmetry.space_group_name_H-M   'P 1'
#
loop_
_entity.id
_entity.type
_entity.pdbx_description
1 polymer ?
#
loop_
_entity_poly.entity_id
_entity_poly.type
_entity_poly.pdbx_seq_one_letter_code
_entity_poly.pdbx_strand_id
1 'polypeptide(L)'
;MSDTELRVLAKEIAAPFDLLKETAKLGRLPVVNFAAGGVATLADAALMMQLGCDGVFVGSGIFKSGDAAKRARAIVQAVTHFKDAKKLAEISEDLGEAMVGINVEKMPEGEKMAGRG
;
A
#
# COMPACT_ATOMS: atom_id res chain seq x y z
N MET A 1 9.08 -24.61 -3.75
CA MET A 1 9.31 -24.74 -5.20
C MET A 1 10.73 -25.22 -5.42
N SER A 2 10.92 -26.14 -6.35
CA SER A 2 12.22 -26.60 -6.84
C SER A 2 12.88 -25.57 -7.76
N ASP A 3 14.18 -25.70 -8.01
CA ASP A 3 14.92 -24.83 -8.95
C ASP A 3 14.30 -24.84 -10.35
N THR A 4 13.85 -26.02 -10.81
CA THR A 4 13.18 -26.19 -12.10
C THR A 4 11.85 -25.43 -12.16
N GLU A 5 11.01 -25.54 -11.13
CA GLU A 5 9.75 -24.79 -11.04
C GLU A 5 10.00 -23.27 -11.02
N LEU A 6 11.05 -22.81 -10.34
CA LEU A 6 11.42 -21.40 -10.30
C LEU A 6 11.90 -20.89 -11.67
N ARG A 7 12.59 -21.70 -12.48
CA ARG A 7 12.98 -21.31 -13.86
C ARG A 7 11.78 -21.14 -14.77
N VAL A 8 10.78 -22.01 -14.63
CA VAL A 8 9.51 -21.90 -15.38
C VAL A 8 8.79 -20.63 -14.96
N LEU A 9 8.60 -20.40 -13.66
CA LEU A 9 7.94 -19.20 -13.14
C LEU A 9 8.67 -17.92 -13.57
N ALA A 10 10.01 -17.88 -13.50
CA ALA A 10 10.81 -16.74 -13.95
C ALA A 10 10.52 -16.37 -15.42
N LYS A 11 10.37 -17.38 -16.28
CA LYS A 11 9.99 -17.18 -17.70
C LYS A 11 8.57 -16.65 -17.83
N GLU A 12 7.61 -17.19 -17.08
CA GLU A 12 6.19 -16.81 -17.14
C GLU A 12 5.96 -15.35 -16.71
N ILE A 13 6.60 -14.92 -15.62
CA ILE A 13 6.48 -13.55 -15.10
C ILE A 13 7.49 -12.58 -15.71
N ALA A 14 8.32 -13.05 -16.64
CA ALA A 14 9.42 -12.31 -17.26
C ALA A 14 10.36 -11.63 -16.24
N ALA A 15 10.76 -12.36 -15.19
CA ALA A 15 11.68 -11.88 -14.16
C ALA A 15 13.05 -12.58 -14.22
N PRO A 16 14.14 -11.93 -13.77
CA PRO A 16 15.45 -12.58 -13.65
C PRO A 16 15.40 -13.74 -12.66
N PHE A 17 15.89 -14.91 -13.11
CA PHE A 17 15.86 -16.13 -12.31
C PHE A 17 16.59 -16.00 -10.97
N ASP A 18 17.77 -15.37 -10.95
CA ASP A 18 18.56 -15.23 -9.73
C ASP A 18 17.84 -14.37 -8.67
N LEU A 19 17.18 -13.29 -9.09
CA LEU A 19 16.36 -12.46 -8.20
C LEU A 19 15.12 -13.19 -7.69
N LEU A 20 14.47 -13.99 -8.54
CA LEU A 20 13.33 -14.82 -8.12
C LEU A 20 13.78 -15.87 -7.10
N LYS A 21 14.93 -16.50 -7.33
CA LYS A 21 15.52 -17.49 -6.42
C LYS A 21 15.88 -16.88 -5.06
N GLU A 22 16.46 -15.69 -5.05
CA GLU A 22 16.73 -14.95 -3.82
C GLU A 22 15.43 -14.58 -3.09
N THR A 23 14.43 -14.06 -3.82
CA THR A 23 13.10 -13.73 -3.27
C THR A 23 12.44 -14.97 -2.64
N ALA A 24 12.51 -16.12 -3.32
CA ALA A 24 11.96 -17.39 -2.82
C ALA A 24 12.71 -17.88 -1.57
N LYS A 25 14.03 -17.71 -1.51
CA LYS A 25 14.84 -18.05 -0.33
C LYS A 25 14.53 -17.14 0.87
N LEU A 26 14.33 -15.84 0.62
CA LEU A 26 14.04 -14.85 1.65
C LEU A 26 12.58 -14.90 2.13
N GLY A 27 11.66 -15.40 1.31
CA GLY A 27 10.21 -15.36 1.57
C GLY A 27 9.62 -13.95 1.42
N ARG A 28 10.38 -13.00 0.86
CA ARG A 28 10.01 -11.60 0.60
C ARG A 28 10.94 -11.00 -0.45
N LEU A 29 10.59 -9.82 -0.97
CA LEU A 29 11.46 -9.08 -1.88
C LEU A 29 12.79 -8.69 -1.19
N PRO A 30 13.93 -8.69 -1.92
CA PRO A 30 15.25 -8.30 -1.39
C PRO A 30 15.40 -6.77 -1.22
N VAL A 31 14.29 -6.03 -1.15
CA VAL A 31 14.21 -4.58 -1.01
C VAL A 31 13.05 -4.21 -0.10
N VAL A 32 13.05 -2.96 0.35
CA VAL A 32 11.92 -2.34 1.04
C VAL A 32 10.76 -2.16 0.06
N ASN A 33 9.54 -2.54 0.45
CA ASN A 33 8.33 -2.48 -0.37
C ASN A 33 7.26 -1.61 0.29
N PHE A 34 7.10 -0.38 -0.20
CA PHE A 34 6.11 0.57 0.31
C PHE A 34 4.82 0.51 -0.54
N ALA A 35 3.68 0.66 0.12
CA ALA A 35 2.43 0.93 -0.58
C ALA A 35 2.36 2.40 -1.02
N ALA A 36 1.86 2.67 -2.23
CA ALA A 36 1.71 4.03 -2.74
C ALA A 36 0.49 4.15 -3.65
N GLY A 37 -0.15 5.33 -3.62
CA GLY A 37 -1.35 5.61 -4.42
C GLY A 37 -2.63 5.16 -3.73
N GLY A 38 -3.64 6.03 -3.69
CA GLY A 38 -4.96 5.71 -3.13
C GLY A 38 -5.06 5.65 -1.61
N VAL A 39 -3.95 5.75 -0.86
CA VAL A 39 -3.97 5.84 0.62
C VAL A 39 -4.55 7.19 1.05
N ALA A 40 -5.83 7.21 1.41
CA ALA A 40 -6.58 8.44 1.74
C ALA A 40 -6.95 8.51 3.22
N THR A 41 -7.08 7.35 3.87
CA THR A 41 -7.47 7.21 5.27
C THR A 41 -6.40 6.48 6.09
N LEU A 42 -6.52 6.59 7.41
CA LEU A 42 -5.66 5.88 8.35
C LEU A 42 -5.90 4.38 8.31
N ALA A 43 -7.15 3.98 8.05
CA ALA A 43 -7.52 2.59 7.86
C ALA A 43 -6.81 2.00 6.64
N ASP A 44 -6.72 2.74 5.52
CA ASP A 44 -5.95 2.32 4.34
C ASP A 44 -4.47 2.13 4.71
N ALA A 45 -3.88 3.10 5.41
CA ALA A 45 -2.49 3.03 5.83
C ALA A 45 -2.23 1.81 6.73
N ALA A 46 -3.07 1.58 7.74
CA ALA A 46 -2.97 0.43 8.62
C ALA A 46 -3.19 -0.89 7.87
N LEU A 47 -4.15 -0.95 6.95
CA LEU A 47 -4.41 -2.12 6.11
C LEU A 47 -3.16 -2.50 5.30
N MET A 48 -2.50 -1.55 4.66
CA MET A 48 -1.28 -1.82 3.88
C MET A 48 -0.15 -2.39 4.75
N MET A 49 -0.02 -1.92 5.99
CA MET A 49 0.92 -2.49 6.95
C MET A 49 0.53 -3.92 7.36
N GLN A 50 -0.77 -4.19 7.58
CA GLN A 50 -1.27 -5.55 7.88
C GLN A 50 -1.05 -6.53 6.71
N LEU A 51 -1.10 -6.05 5.47
CA LEU A 51 -0.79 -6.82 4.26
C LEU A 51 0.72 -7.08 4.06
N GLY A 52 1.58 -6.56 4.95
CA GLY A 52 3.03 -6.85 4.95
C GLY A 52 3.89 -5.82 4.22
N CYS A 53 3.36 -4.62 3.94
CA CYS A 53 4.20 -3.53 3.42
C CYS A 53 5.15 -3.00 4.51
N ASP A 54 6.29 -2.49 4.08
CA ASP A 54 7.29 -1.91 4.99
C ASP A 54 7.00 -0.44 5.33
N GLY A 55 6.03 0.17 4.65
CA GLY A 55 5.61 1.56 4.85
C GLY A 55 4.58 1.99 3.81
N VAL A 56 4.14 3.25 3.90
CA VAL A 56 3.17 3.85 2.97
C VAL A 56 3.64 5.23 2.50
N PHE A 57 3.37 5.54 1.24
CA PHE A 57 3.47 6.89 0.68
C PHE A 57 2.10 7.53 0.64
N VAL A 58 2.01 8.76 1.16
CA VAL A 58 0.78 9.55 1.14
C VAL A 58 1.07 10.91 0.53
N GLY A 59 0.23 11.31 -0.43
CA GLY A 59 0.35 12.58 -1.13
C GLY A 59 -0.87 13.46 -0.88
N SER A 60 -1.70 13.61 -1.93
CA SER A 60 -2.88 14.48 -1.94
C SER A 60 -3.90 14.19 -0.84
N GLY A 61 -3.96 12.96 -0.30
CA GLY A 61 -4.87 12.59 0.80
C GLY A 61 -4.65 13.32 2.11
N ILE A 62 -3.45 13.87 2.33
CA ILE A 62 -3.16 14.74 3.46
C ILE A 62 -3.55 16.18 3.13
N PHE A 63 -3.04 16.72 2.02
CA PHE A 63 -3.11 18.15 1.72
C PHE A 63 -4.43 18.64 1.11
N LYS A 64 -5.26 17.73 0.57
CA LYS A 64 -6.61 18.05 0.05
C LYS A 64 -7.72 17.70 1.04
N SER A 65 -7.38 17.54 2.32
CA SER A 65 -8.32 17.27 3.41
C SER A 65 -8.52 18.51 4.31
N GLY A 66 -9.52 18.48 5.20
CA GLY A 66 -9.85 19.61 6.06
C GLY A 66 -8.69 20.09 6.95
N ASP A 67 -8.11 19.19 7.76
CA ASP A 67 -6.93 19.47 8.60
C ASP A 67 -5.76 18.55 8.24
N ALA A 68 -4.88 19.05 7.37
CA ALA A 68 -3.72 18.32 6.89
C ALA A 68 -2.73 17.94 8.00
N ALA A 69 -2.54 18.80 9.01
CA ALA A 69 -1.56 18.55 10.08
C ALA A 69 -2.06 17.46 11.02
N LYS A 70 -3.34 17.52 11.42
CA LYS A 70 -3.98 16.48 12.23
C LYS A 70 -3.98 15.15 11.48
N ARG A 71 -4.39 15.14 10.20
CA ARG A 71 -4.41 13.92 9.38
C ARG A 71 -3.03 13.32 9.17
N ALA A 72 -2.00 14.12 8.88
CA ALA A 72 -0.63 13.64 8.72
C ALA A 72 -0.12 12.95 10.00
N ARG A 73 -0.31 13.57 11.17
CA ARG A 73 0.03 12.95 12.46
C ARG A 73 -0.71 11.64 12.67
N ALA A 74 -2.00 11.61 12.36
CA ALA A 74 -2.83 10.44 12.55
C ALA A 74 -2.43 9.28 11.61
N ILE A 75 -2.04 9.56 10.36
CA ILE A 75 -1.48 8.55 9.45
C ILE A 75 -0.17 7.97 9.98
N VAL A 76 0.74 8.79 10.50
CA VAL A 76 2.00 8.31 11.09
C VAL A 76 1.70 7.39 12.29
N GLN A 77 0.75 7.77 13.14
CA GLN A 77 0.29 6.93 14.25
C GLN A 77 -0.34 5.63 13.77
N ALA A 78 -1.13 5.66 12.70
CA ALA A 78 -1.77 4.47 12.12
C ALA A 78 -0.74 3.46 11.59
N VAL A 79 0.28 3.94 10.88
CA VAL A 79 1.40 3.10 10.40
C VAL A 79 2.19 2.51 11.56
N THR A 80 2.39 3.29 12.64
CA THR A 80 3.15 2.83 13.82
C THR A 80 2.38 1.80 14.64
N HIS A 81 1.06 1.98 14.77
CA HIS A 81 0.18 1.21 15.65
C HIS A 81 -0.82 0.35 14.88
N PHE A 82 -0.49 -0.08 13.67
CA PHE A 82 -1.42 -0.74 12.73
C PHE A 82 -2.07 -2.04 13.23
N LYS A 83 -1.57 -2.62 14.33
CA LYS A 83 -2.13 -3.82 14.99
C LYS A 83 -3.01 -3.50 16.21
N ASP A 84 -3.04 -2.25 16.67
CA ASP A 84 -3.82 -1.82 17.82
C ASP A 84 -5.15 -1.22 17.35
N ALA A 85 -6.18 -2.06 17.28
CA ALA A 85 -7.51 -1.64 16.85
C ALA A 85 -8.10 -0.50 17.72
N LYS A 86 -7.77 -0.45 19.02
CA LYS A 86 -8.25 0.61 19.91
C LYS A 86 -7.56 1.93 19.58
N LYS A 87 -6.24 1.90 19.37
CA LYS A 87 -5.50 3.10 18.97
C LYS A 87 -5.94 3.61 17.62
N LEU A 88 -6.16 2.71 16.65
CA LEU A 88 -6.66 3.05 15.32
C LEU A 88 -8.04 3.72 15.38
N ALA A 89 -8.95 3.25 16.23
CA ALA A 89 -10.25 3.89 16.44
C ALA A 89 -10.07 5.31 17.02
N GLU A 90 -9.31 5.46 18.10
CA GLU A 90 -9.03 6.74 18.76
C GLU A 90 -8.48 7.80 17.80
N ILE A 91 -7.47 7.45 17.00
CA ILE A 91 -6.82 8.41 16.08
C ILE A 91 -7.66 8.69 14.83
N SER A 92 -8.71 7.91 14.57
CA SER A 92 -9.64 8.12 13.44
C SER A 92 -10.74 9.13 13.76
N GLU A 93 -10.86 9.56 15.02
CA GLU A 93 -11.89 10.50 15.47
C GLU A 93 -11.57 11.95 15.06
N ASP A 94 -12.63 12.71 14.73
CA ASP A 94 -12.57 14.16 14.54
C ASP A 94 -11.53 14.64 13.49
N LEU A 95 -11.27 13.84 12.45
CA LEU A 95 -10.29 14.16 11.40
C LEU A 95 -10.83 15.07 10.28
N GLY A 96 -12.10 15.47 10.36
CA GLY A 96 -12.81 16.17 9.30
C GLY A 96 -12.98 15.32 8.04
N GLU A 97 -13.46 15.95 6.97
CA GLU A 97 -13.69 15.27 5.70
C GLU A 97 -12.39 14.78 5.05
N ALA A 98 -12.42 13.53 4.58
CA ALA A 98 -11.36 12.97 3.76
C ALA A 98 -11.38 13.58 2.35
N MET A 99 -10.27 13.45 1.62
CA MET A 99 -10.25 13.84 0.21
C MET A 99 -11.32 13.06 -0.58
N VAL A 100 -11.94 13.70 -1.56
CA VAL A 100 -12.79 13.01 -2.53
C VAL A 100 -11.90 12.33 -3.56
N GLY A 101 -11.93 11.00 -3.59
CA GLY A 101 -11.25 10.19 -4.61
C GLY A 101 -12.00 10.16 -5.95
N ILE A 102 -11.30 9.83 -7.02
CA ILE A 102 -11.90 9.48 -8.31
C ILE A 102 -12.09 7.97 -8.33
N ASN A 103 -13.31 7.49 -8.61
CA ASN A 103 -13.57 6.06 -8.73
C ASN A 103 -12.92 5.52 -10.02
N VAL A 104 -12.08 4.50 -9.89
CA VAL A 104 -11.39 3.81 -11.00
C VAL A 104 -12.36 3.31 -12.07
N GLU A 105 -13.57 2.88 -11.69
CA GLU A 105 -14.60 2.43 -12.64
C GLU A 105 -15.02 3.52 -13.63
N LYS A 106 -14.94 4.78 -13.22
CA LYS A 106 -15.31 5.95 -14.02
C LYS A 106 -14.13 6.55 -14.79
N MET A 107 -12.92 6.02 -14.60
CA MET A 107 -11.74 6.50 -15.31
C MET A 107 -11.79 6.07 -16.78
N PRO A 108 -11.42 6.94 -17.74
CA PRO A 108 -11.21 6.56 -19.13
C PRO A 108 -10.17 5.43 -19.23
N GLU A 109 -10.36 4.50 -20.17
CA GLU A 109 -9.44 3.35 -20.35
C GLU A 109 -7.97 3.76 -20.53
N GLY A 110 -7.70 4.89 -21.21
CA GLY A 110 -6.35 5.40 -21.40
C GLY A 110 -5.65 5.90 -20.12
N GLU A 111 -6.40 6.10 -19.03
CA GLU A 111 -5.86 6.56 -17.74
C GLU A 111 -5.69 5.41 -16.73
N LYS A 112 -6.21 4.21 -17.02
CA LYS A 112 -6.07 3.03 -16.15
C LYS A 112 -4.69 2.40 -16.35
N MET A 113 -3.88 2.38 -15.29
CA MET A 113 -2.57 1.71 -15.32
C MET A 113 -2.68 0.17 -15.33
N ALA A 114 -3.78 -0.38 -14.79
CA ALA A 114 -4.07 -1.80 -14.80
C ALA A 114 -5.46 -2.05 -15.40
N GLY A 115 -5.52 -2.83 -16.49
CA GLY A 115 -6.78 -3.18 -17.18
C GLY A 115 -7.53 -4.36 -16.56
N ARG A 116 -7.13 -4.84 -15.39
CA ARG A 116 -7.75 -5.97 -14.69
C ARG A 116 -7.96 -5.58 -13.22
N GLY A 117 -9.22 -5.58 -12.82
CA GLY A 117 -9.77 -5.21 -11.52
C GLY A 117 -11.28 -5.28 -11.61
#